data_AF-A0A2T6E4J1-F1
#
_entry.id   AF-A0A2T6E4J1-F1
#
_cell.length_a   1.000
_cell.length_b   1.000
_cell.length_c   1.000
_cell.angle_alpha   90.00
_cell.angle_beta   90.00
_cell.angle_gamma   90.00
#
_symmetry.space_group_name_H-M   'P 1'
#
loop_
_entity.id
_entity.type
_entity.pdbx_description
1 polymer ?
#
loop_
_entity_poly.entity_id
_entity_poly.type
_entity_poly.pdbx_seq_one_letter_code
_entity_poly.pdbx_strand_id
1 'polypeptide(L)'
;MHGLLITDPTCHLPAGALKRFPIDRLTPSDTFDERLSEQWLYHCDALLGIGSTLSIESWQTVIAQRHDELSPRRLSAHLRTPFYVRLFHSQHQWAALGLLVKMAADRLEKGNSLDAIRSALASTEARIHHLLAMPAGSTWLNETMPLFQRWRRRNAAMVHLQPDRRPVIQFTRNPILAVLEHGRRLAPPKSLFNLSYAGDLASLQTQTAFRQWHQNIRRQGSQCWLSAMDDASSEESGRGALSLAWLSEPAHHETP
;
A
#
# COMPACT_ATOMS: atom_id res chain seq x y z
N MET A 1 -11.15 20.95 10.64
CA MET A 1 -10.58 20.66 9.32
C MET A 1 -10.97 19.24 8.96
N HIS A 2 -11.93 19.09 8.07
CA HIS A 2 -12.44 17.77 7.66
C HIS A 2 -11.54 17.24 6.53
N GLY A 3 -10.60 16.37 6.87
CA GLY A 3 -9.68 15.76 5.91
C GLY A 3 -10.17 14.41 5.41
N LEU A 4 -9.90 14.09 4.15
CA LEU A 4 -10.15 12.79 3.55
C LEU A 4 -8.85 12.23 2.95
N LEU A 5 -8.59 10.95 3.19
CA LEU A 5 -7.52 10.23 2.52
C LEU A 5 -8.06 9.59 1.26
N ILE A 6 -7.29 9.66 0.18
CA ILE A 6 -7.60 8.95 -1.06
C ILE A 6 -6.44 8.04 -1.43
N THR A 7 -6.75 6.86 -1.97
CA THR A 7 -5.73 5.92 -2.40
C THR A 7 -6.20 5.12 -3.62
N ASP A 8 -5.24 4.56 -4.35
CA ASP A 8 -5.51 3.73 -5.51
C ASP A 8 -5.88 2.27 -5.11
N PRO A 9 -6.40 1.46 -6.04
CA PRO A 9 -6.81 0.07 -5.76
C PRO A 9 -5.70 -0.80 -5.14
N THR A 10 -4.43 -0.49 -5.45
CA THR A 10 -3.28 -1.31 -5.07
C THR A 10 -2.93 -1.18 -3.59
N CYS A 11 -3.61 -0.34 -2.79
CA CYS A 11 -3.32 -0.21 -1.36
C CYS A 11 -3.56 -1.51 -0.56
N HIS A 12 -4.34 -2.45 -1.07
CA HIS A 12 -4.59 -3.77 -0.46
C HIS A 12 -4.80 -3.71 1.08
N LEU A 13 -5.74 -2.88 1.50
CA LEU A 13 -6.24 -2.88 2.88
C LEU A 13 -7.52 -3.73 2.99
N PRO A 14 -7.75 -4.40 4.13
CA PRO A 14 -9.01 -5.09 4.35
C PRO A 14 -10.20 -4.12 4.31
N ALA A 15 -11.32 -4.55 3.74
CA ALA A 15 -12.53 -3.71 3.66
C ALA A 15 -12.99 -3.18 5.03
N GLY A 16 -12.80 -3.96 6.09
CA GLY A 16 -13.09 -3.53 7.46
C GLY A 16 -12.19 -2.40 7.95
N ALA A 17 -10.94 -2.30 7.47
CA ALA A 17 -10.07 -1.16 7.75
C ALA A 17 -10.53 0.07 6.96
N LEU A 18 -10.81 -0.08 5.66
CA LEU A 18 -11.30 1.01 4.80
C LEU A 18 -12.59 1.65 5.35
N LYS A 19 -13.51 0.86 5.92
CA LYS A 19 -14.75 1.37 6.53
C LYS A 19 -14.58 2.13 7.84
N ARG A 20 -13.45 1.94 8.54
CA ARG A 20 -13.20 2.55 9.85
C ARG A 20 -12.57 3.93 9.76
N PHE A 21 -11.84 4.19 8.68
CA PHE A 21 -11.10 5.42 8.48
C PHE A 21 -11.78 6.26 7.39
N PRO A 22 -11.58 7.58 7.37
CA PRO A 22 -11.98 8.43 6.23
C PRO A 22 -11.02 8.20 5.05
N ILE A 23 -11.07 7.00 4.47
CA ILE A 23 -10.31 6.58 3.29
C ILE A 23 -11.31 6.32 2.17
N ASP A 24 -11.17 7.06 1.07
CA ASP A 24 -11.83 6.74 -0.19
C ASP A 24 -10.84 6.04 -1.12
N ARG A 25 -11.13 4.79 -1.46
CA ARG A 25 -10.30 4.01 -2.38
C ARG A 25 -10.94 4.09 -3.76
N LEU A 26 -10.27 4.73 -4.70
CA LEU A 26 -10.74 4.80 -6.08
C LEU A 26 -10.88 3.39 -6.64
N THR A 27 -12.01 3.11 -7.27
CA THR A 27 -12.21 1.87 -8.03
C THR A 27 -11.85 2.08 -9.50
N PRO A 28 -11.65 1.01 -10.30
CA PRO A 28 -11.42 1.15 -11.74
C PRO A 28 -12.55 1.87 -12.49
N SER A 29 -13.76 1.91 -11.93
CA SER A 29 -14.92 2.62 -12.49
C SER A 29 -15.02 4.09 -12.07
N ASP A 30 -14.30 4.52 -11.04
CA ASP A 30 -14.33 5.89 -10.56
C ASP A 30 -13.19 6.68 -11.21
N THR A 31 -13.49 7.78 -11.90
CA THR A 31 -12.42 8.71 -12.27
C THR A 31 -12.13 9.65 -11.09
N PHE A 32 -10.84 9.97 -10.92
CA PHE A 32 -10.43 10.97 -9.92
C PHE A 32 -11.12 12.32 -10.18
N ASP A 33 -11.32 12.70 -11.45
CA ASP A 33 -11.94 13.97 -11.84
C ASP A 33 -13.40 14.07 -11.41
N GLU A 34 -14.19 13.01 -11.67
CA GLU A 34 -15.59 12.94 -11.24
C GLU A 34 -15.70 13.02 -9.72
N ARG A 35 -14.95 12.17 -8.99
CA ARG A 35 -14.98 12.15 -7.51
C ARG A 35 -14.54 13.49 -6.91
N LEU A 36 -13.51 14.10 -7.48
CA LEU A 36 -13.05 15.43 -7.08
C LEU A 36 -14.17 16.45 -7.29
N SER A 37 -14.72 16.53 -8.49
CA SER A 37 -15.65 17.58 -8.91
C SER A 37 -17.03 17.47 -8.29
N GLU A 38 -17.51 16.25 -8.02
CA GLU A 38 -18.89 15.99 -7.59
C GLU A 38 -19.02 15.75 -6.09
N GLN A 39 -17.97 15.24 -5.44
CA GLN A 39 -18.07 14.78 -4.05
C GLN A 39 -17.04 15.44 -3.15
N TRP A 40 -15.76 15.21 -3.40
CA TRP A 40 -14.71 15.62 -2.46
C TRP A 40 -14.61 17.14 -2.32
N LEU A 41 -14.81 17.87 -3.42
CA LEU A 41 -14.83 19.33 -3.44
C LEU A 41 -15.90 19.93 -2.52
N TYR A 42 -16.96 19.20 -2.16
CA TYR A 42 -18.04 19.73 -1.33
C TYR A 42 -18.10 19.13 0.09
N HIS A 43 -17.52 17.95 0.29
CA HIS A 43 -17.64 17.20 1.54
C HIS A 43 -16.38 17.19 2.42
N CYS A 44 -15.26 17.75 1.96
CA CYS A 44 -14.07 17.89 2.78
C CYS A 44 -13.37 19.25 2.55
N ASP A 45 -12.52 19.63 3.49
CA ASP A 45 -11.67 20.82 3.38
C ASP A 45 -10.31 20.48 2.78
N ALA A 46 -9.92 19.21 2.86
CA ALA A 46 -8.55 18.79 2.59
C ALA A 46 -8.49 17.35 2.07
N LEU A 47 -7.75 17.14 0.99
CA LEU A 47 -7.45 15.82 0.45
C LEU A 47 -5.98 15.49 0.59
N LEU A 48 -5.67 14.29 1.09
CA LEU A 48 -4.35 13.69 0.95
C LEU A 48 -4.45 12.43 0.10
N GLY A 49 -3.93 12.51 -1.13
CA GLY A 49 -3.77 11.37 -2.01
C GLY A 49 -2.47 10.63 -1.78
N ILE A 50 -2.56 9.32 -1.60
CA ILE A 50 -1.43 8.42 -1.39
C ILE A 50 -1.57 7.29 -2.40
N GLY A 51 -0.62 7.18 -3.33
CA GLY A 51 -0.73 6.19 -4.39
C GLY A 51 0.58 5.94 -5.14
N SER A 52 0.50 5.01 -6.08
CA SER A 52 1.54 4.66 -7.03
C SER A 52 1.87 5.82 -7.98
N THR A 53 3.02 5.74 -8.65
CA THR A 53 3.49 6.77 -9.60
C THR A 53 2.44 7.14 -10.64
N LEU A 54 1.89 6.14 -11.34
CA LEU A 54 0.93 6.37 -12.43
C LEU A 54 -0.34 7.06 -11.94
N SER A 55 -0.86 6.63 -10.79
CA SER A 55 -2.04 7.25 -10.19
C SER A 55 -1.75 8.71 -9.80
N ILE A 56 -0.61 8.97 -9.16
CA ILE A 56 -0.26 10.32 -8.70
C ILE A 56 -0.03 11.27 -9.87
N GLU A 57 0.66 10.87 -10.93
CA GLU A 57 0.86 11.68 -12.13
C GLU A 57 -0.49 12.01 -12.82
N SER A 58 -1.39 11.03 -12.89
CA SER A 58 -2.74 11.22 -13.40
C SER A 58 -3.53 12.23 -12.54
N TRP A 59 -3.52 12.06 -11.21
CA TRP A 59 -4.23 12.96 -10.30
C TRP A 59 -3.66 14.37 -10.31
N GLN A 60 -2.33 14.52 -10.38
CA GLN A 60 -1.66 15.82 -10.54
C GLN A 60 -2.16 16.54 -11.79
N THR A 61 -2.26 15.82 -12.91
CA THR A 61 -2.76 16.37 -14.17
C THR A 61 -4.19 16.90 -14.03
N VAL A 62 -5.08 16.12 -13.41
CA VAL A 62 -6.47 16.54 -13.17
C VAL A 62 -6.54 17.76 -12.26
N ILE A 63 -5.80 17.77 -11.14
CA ILE A 63 -5.77 18.91 -10.22
C ILE A 63 -5.29 20.18 -10.93
N ALA A 64 -4.24 20.07 -11.74
CA ALA A 64 -3.72 21.20 -12.51
C ALA A 64 -4.74 21.74 -13.51
N GLN A 65 -5.46 20.86 -14.22
CA GLN A 65 -6.51 21.25 -15.17
C GLN A 65 -7.71 21.92 -14.50
N ARG A 66 -8.05 21.51 -13.26
CA ARG A 66 -9.21 22.02 -12.53
C ARG A 66 -8.90 23.19 -11.60
N HIS A 67 -7.62 23.55 -11.41
CA HIS A 67 -7.16 24.45 -10.35
C HIS A 67 -7.96 25.74 -10.24
N ASP A 68 -8.18 26.41 -11.37
CA ASP A 68 -8.85 27.71 -11.45
C ASP A 68 -10.38 27.61 -11.21
N GLU A 69 -10.96 26.42 -11.32
CA GLU A 69 -12.41 26.19 -11.16
C GLU A 69 -12.80 25.76 -9.73
N LEU A 70 -11.88 25.18 -8.96
CA LEU A 70 -12.21 24.59 -7.65
C LEU A 70 -12.72 25.63 -6.65
N SER A 71 -12.02 26.76 -6.52
CA SER A 71 -12.39 27.81 -5.57
C SER A 71 -13.70 28.51 -5.94
N PRO A 72 -13.92 28.97 -7.20
CA PRO A 72 -15.21 29.52 -7.62
C PRO A 72 -16.39 28.57 -7.38
N ARG A 73 -16.24 27.27 -7.69
CA ARG A 73 -17.30 26.27 -7.46
C ARG A 73 -17.67 26.14 -5.98
N ARG A 74 -16.68 26.11 -5.09
CA ARG A 74 -16.94 26.07 -3.64
C ARG A 74 -17.63 27.33 -3.12
N LEU A 75 -17.20 28.50 -3.59
CA LEU A 75 -17.83 29.77 -3.22
C LEU A 75 -19.29 29.84 -3.66
N SER A 76 -19.59 29.36 -4.88
CA SER A 76 -20.96 29.24 -5.39
C SER A 76 -21.82 28.26 -4.57
N ALA A 77 -21.20 27.22 -4.00
CA ALA A 77 -21.83 26.31 -3.05
C ALA A 77 -21.85 26.83 -1.60
N HIS A 78 -21.48 28.10 -1.38
CA HIS A 78 -21.39 28.76 -0.07
C HIS A 78 -20.40 28.12 0.92
N LEU A 79 -19.42 27.35 0.44
CA LEU A 79 -18.35 26.78 1.24
C LEU A 79 -17.21 27.78 1.37
N ARG A 80 -17.01 28.30 2.60
CA ARG A 80 -16.04 29.37 2.88
C ARG A 80 -14.64 28.88 3.27
N THR A 81 -14.51 27.62 3.66
CA THR A 81 -13.21 27.04 4.02
C THR A 81 -12.40 26.77 2.75
N PRO A 82 -11.12 27.17 2.69
CA PRO A 82 -10.23 26.83 1.60
C PRO A 82 -10.15 25.31 1.39
N PHE A 83 -10.13 24.90 0.14
CA PHE A 83 -9.94 23.50 -0.24
C PHE A 83 -8.53 23.32 -0.77
N TYR A 84 -7.84 22.30 -0.28
CA TYR A 84 -6.50 22.00 -0.75
C TYR A 84 -6.27 20.50 -0.91
N VAL A 85 -5.50 20.18 -1.93
CA VAL A 85 -5.08 18.82 -2.24
C VAL A 85 -3.59 18.69 -1.98
N ARG A 86 -3.20 17.61 -1.32
CA ARG A 86 -1.82 17.17 -1.14
C ARG A 86 -1.69 15.78 -1.72
N LEU A 87 -0.60 15.55 -2.42
CA LEU A 87 -0.29 14.25 -2.99
C LEU A 87 1.02 13.75 -2.38
N PHE A 88 1.02 12.47 -2.01
CA PHE A 88 2.17 11.72 -1.58
C PHE A 88 2.39 10.59 -2.58
N HIS A 89 3.49 10.70 -3.31
CA HIS A 89 3.96 9.66 -4.20
C HIS A 89 4.63 8.57 -3.37
N SER A 90 4.04 7.38 -3.38
CA SER A 90 4.61 6.19 -2.76
C SER A 90 5.45 5.43 -3.80
N GLN A 91 6.68 5.10 -3.41
CA GLN A 91 7.53 4.13 -4.10
C GLN A 91 7.10 2.68 -3.83
N HIS A 92 6.21 2.46 -2.85
CA HIS A 92 5.65 1.14 -2.55
C HIS A 92 4.27 0.93 -3.20
N GLN A 93 3.93 -0.35 -3.36
CA GLN A 93 2.64 -0.83 -3.86
C GLN A 93 2.11 -1.97 -2.97
N TRP A 94 0.90 -2.45 -3.23
CA TRP A 94 0.30 -3.62 -2.56
C TRP A 94 0.26 -3.47 -1.04
N ALA A 95 0.65 -4.53 -0.32
CA ALA A 95 0.62 -4.55 1.14
C ALA A 95 1.42 -3.41 1.79
N ALA A 96 2.51 -2.97 1.18
CA ALA A 96 3.34 -1.88 1.70
C ALA A 96 2.65 -0.51 1.55
N LEU A 97 1.98 -0.25 0.42
CA LEU A 97 1.14 0.94 0.25
C LEU A 97 0.01 0.97 1.29
N GLY A 98 -0.62 -0.19 1.57
CA GLY A 98 -1.63 -0.29 2.62
C GLY A 98 -1.16 0.11 4.00
N LEU A 99 0.08 -0.23 4.37
CA LEU A 99 0.68 0.23 5.63
C LEU A 99 0.81 1.76 5.66
N LEU A 100 1.30 2.38 4.59
CA LEU A 100 1.41 3.84 4.50
C LEU A 100 0.05 4.52 4.65
N VAL A 101 -0.95 4.05 3.89
CA VAL A 101 -2.32 4.58 3.95
C VAL A 101 -2.91 4.43 5.35
N LYS A 102 -2.70 3.29 6.00
CA LYS A 102 -3.16 3.10 7.37
C LYS A 102 -2.51 4.08 8.34
N MET A 103 -1.20 4.26 8.24
CA MET A 103 -0.47 5.16 9.12
C MET A 103 -0.88 6.61 8.92
N ALA A 104 -1.17 7.00 7.67
CA ALA A 104 -1.78 8.28 7.38
C ALA A 104 -3.15 8.40 8.06
N ALA A 105 -3.97 7.36 8.00
CA ALA A 105 -5.30 7.34 8.62
C ALA A 105 -5.24 7.49 10.14
N ASP A 106 -4.36 6.74 10.83
CA ASP A 106 -4.15 6.89 12.27
C ASP A 106 -3.73 8.31 12.66
N ARG A 107 -2.89 8.93 11.83
CA ARG A 107 -2.42 10.29 12.08
C ARG A 107 -3.50 11.33 11.82
N LEU A 108 -4.33 11.11 10.80
CA LEU A 108 -5.46 11.97 10.49
C LEU A 108 -6.52 11.92 11.60
N GLU A 109 -6.84 10.74 12.12
CA GLU A 109 -7.75 10.58 13.27
C GLU A 109 -7.22 11.28 14.53
N LYS A 110 -5.90 11.31 14.72
CA LYS A 110 -5.24 12.05 15.81
C LYS A 110 -5.21 13.58 15.59
N GLY A 111 -5.79 14.07 14.50
CA GLY A 111 -5.87 15.50 14.19
C GLY A 111 -4.59 16.12 13.63
N ASN A 112 -3.63 15.29 13.16
CA ASN A 112 -2.44 15.83 12.51
C ASN A 112 -2.79 16.56 11.20
N SER A 113 -2.05 17.62 10.88
CA SER A 113 -2.19 18.30 9.59
C SER A 113 -1.72 17.43 8.43
N LEU A 114 -2.27 17.65 7.23
CA LEU A 114 -1.86 16.87 6.05
C LEU A 114 -0.37 17.01 5.73
N ASP A 115 0.22 18.19 5.94
CA ASP A 115 1.66 18.40 5.74
C ASP A 115 2.51 17.63 6.77
N ALA A 116 2.07 17.56 8.04
CA ALA A 116 2.72 16.75 9.06
C ALA A 116 2.59 15.24 8.77
N ILE A 117 1.43 14.80 8.27
CA ILE A 117 1.23 13.42 7.82
C ILE A 117 2.19 13.11 6.67
N ARG A 118 2.20 13.94 5.62
CA ARG A 118 3.06 13.77 4.44
C ARG A 118 4.54 13.68 4.81
N SER A 119 5.01 14.57 5.69
CA SER A 119 6.39 14.54 6.20
C SER A 119 6.69 13.25 6.96
N ALA A 120 5.77 12.79 7.80
CA ALA A 120 5.94 11.53 8.53
C ALA A 120 5.95 10.30 7.62
N LEU A 121 5.15 10.29 6.55
CA LEU A 121 5.11 9.20 5.57
C LEU A 121 6.45 9.04 4.86
N ALA A 122 7.10 10.13 4.43
CA ALA A 122 8.42 10.07 3.80
C ALA A 122 9.46 9.35 4.69
N SER A 123 9.48 9.65 5.99
CA SER A 123 10.38 8.97 6.95
C SER A 123 10.00 7.51 7.23
N THR A 124 8.72 7.19 7.10
CA THR A 124 8.18 5.84 7.33
C THR A 124 8.51 4.94 6.15
N GLU A 125 8.46 5.47 4.94
CA GLU A 125 8.62 4.74 3.70
C GLU A 125 9.94 3.98 3.61
N ALA A 126 11.03 4.62 4.03
CA ALA A 126 12.37 4.04 4.08
C ALA A 126 12.51 2.89 5.10
N ARG A 127 11.54 2.75 6.02
CA ARG A 127 11.52 1.73 7.07
C ARG A 127 10.62 0.54 6.73
N ILE A 128 9.92 0.58 5.61
CA ILE A 128 9.05 -0.52 5.21
C ILE A 128 9.90 -1.63 4.59
N HIS A 129 9.78 -2.82 5.15
CA HIS A 129 10.19 -4.04 4.50
C HIS A 129 9.04 -4.58 3.67
N HIS A 130 9.31 -4.87 2.40
CA HIS A 130 8.30 -5.36 1.47
C HIS A 130 8.81 -6.61 0.76
N LEU A 131 8.11 -7.72 0.98
CA LEU A 131 8.42 -9.02 0.40
C LEU A 131 7.26 -9.50 -0.46
N LEU A 132 7.58 -10.15 -1.58
CA LEU A 132 6.63 -10.84 -2.44
C LEU A 132 6.98 -12.33 -2.51
N ALA A 133 5.96 -13.17 -2.45
CA ALA A 133 6.02 -14.54 -2.89
C ALA A 133 5.38 -14.59 -4.28
N MET A 134 6.17 -14.85 -5.30
CA MET A 134 5.71 -14.89 -6.69
C MET A 134 5.65 -16.35 -7.16
N PRO A 135 4.50 -16.80 -7.70
CA PRO A 135 4.40 -18.12 -8.31
C PRO A 135 5.25 -18.19 -9.59
N ALA A 136 5.51 -19.41 -10.04
CA ALA A 136 6.14 -19.64 -11.34
C ALA A 136 5.26 -19.03 -12.46
N GLY A 137 5.90 -18.34 -13.40
CA GLY A 137 5.19 -17.75 -14.55
C GLY A 137 4.48 -16.43 -14.28
N SER A 138 4.66 -15.80 -13.11
CA SER A 138 4.21 -14.42 -12.85
C SER A 138 4.68 -13.45 -13.94
N THR A 139 3.76 -12.65 -14.47
CA THR A 139 4.05 -11.60 -15.47
C THR A 139 4.97 -10.54 -14.90
N TRP A 140 4.66 -10.02 -13.70
CA TRP A 140 5.49 -9.02 -13.01
C TRP A 140 6.95 -9.49 -12.87
N LEU A 141 7.15 -10.75 -12.45
CA LEU A 141 8.49 -11.31 -12.27
C LEU A 141 9.24 -11.40 -13.61
N ASN A 142 8.56 -11.75 -14.69
CA ASN A 142 9.15 -11.86 -16.03
C ASN A 142 9.62 -10.51 -16.58
N GLU A 143 8.85 -9.46 -16.30
CA GLU A 143 9.14 -8.09 -16.74
C GLU A 143 10.25 -7.44 -15.89
N THR A 144 10.26 -7.73 -14.59
CA THR A 144 11.22 -7.16 -13.65
C THR A 144 12.58 -7.87 -13.67
N MET A 145 12.63 -9.14 -14.08
CA MET A 145 13.87 -9.92 -14.09
C MET A 145 14.88 -9.39 -15.12
N PRO A 146 16.18 -9.31 -14.75
CA PRO A 146 17.24 -9.02 -15.70
C PRO A 146 17.28 -10.04 -16.84
N LEU A 147 17.61 -9.57 -18.06
CA LEU A 147 17.65 -10.40 -19.27
C LEU A 147 18.42 -11.72 -19.10
N PHE A 148 19.58 -11.67 -18.44
CA PHE A 148 20.44 -12.84 -18.21
C PHE A 148 19.85 -13.89 -17.24
N GLN A 149 18.83 -13.53 -16.47
CA GLN A 149 18.14 -14.46 -15.57
C GLN A 149 16.85 -15.03 -16.16
N ARG A 150 16.37 -14.55 -17.31
CA ARG A 150 15.06 -14.93 -17.89
C ARG A 150 14.87 -16.42 -18.12
N TRP A 151 15.93 -17.22 -18.23
CA TRP A 151 15.82 -18.68 -18.27
C TRP A 151 15.17 -19.28 -17.01
N ARG A 152 15.21 -18.57 -15.88
CA ARG A 152 14.58 -18.93 -14.60
C ARG A 152 13.13 -18.47 -14.46
N ARG A 153 12.53 -17.87 -15.49
CA ARG A 153 11.14 -17.36 -15.49
C ARG A 153 10.05 -18.36 -15.08
N ARG A 154 10.33 -19.66 -15.22
CA ARG A 154 9.41 -20.75 -14.82
C ARG A 154 9.56 -21.17 -13.36
N ASN A 155 10.40 -20.49 -12.59
CA ASN A 155 10.59 -20.78 -11.18
C ASN A 155 9.82 -19.77 -10.33
N ALA A 156 9.22 -20.27 -9.26
CA ALA A 156 8.70 -19.42 -8.20
C ALA A 156 9.85 -18.72 -7.45
N ALA A 157 9.56 -17.56 -6.87
CA ALA A 157 10.56 -16.75 -6.21
C ALA A 157 10.01 -15.98 -5.02
N MET A 158 10.87 -15.76 -4.03
CA MET A 158 10.72 -14.69 -3.07
C MET A 158 11.42 -13.44 -3.63
N VAL A 159 10.77 -12.30 -3.56
CA VAL A 159 11.31 -11.01 -4.02
C VAL A 159 11.33 -10.03 -2.85
N HIS A 160 12.43 -9.33 -2.66
CA HIS A 160 12.53 -8.22 -1.73
C HIS A 160 12.51 -6.92 -2.52
N LEU A 161 11.51 -6.08 -2.22
CA LEU A 161 11.36 -4.75 -2.77
C LEU A 161 11.91 -3.72 -1.77
N GLN A 162 12.73 -2.81 -2.28
CA GLN A 162 13.27 -1.68 -1.54
C GLN A 162 13.07 -0.42 -2.39
N PRO A 163 12.69 0.71 -1.79
CA PRO A 163 12.70 2.01 -2.46
C PRO A 163 14.04 2.25 -3.16
N ASP A 164 13.99 2.82 -4.37
CA ASP A 164 15.15 3.24 -5.17
C ASP A 164 16.19 2.14 -5.50
N ARG A 165 15.86 0.87 -5.28
CA ARG A 165 16.79 -0.26 -5.50
C ARG A 165 16.17 -1.32 -6.38
N ARG A 166 17.04 -2.01 -7.12
CA ARG A 166 16.62 -3.16 -7.92
C ARG A 166 16.09 -4.26 -7.00
N PRO A 167 14.99 -4.93 -7.37
CA PRO A 167 14.45 -6.05 -6.60
C PRO A 167 15.48 -7.16 -6.42
N VAL A 168 15.58 -7.70 -5.20
CA VAL A 168 16.42 -8.86 -4.91
C VAL A 168 15.56 -10.12 -5.04
N ILE A 169 15.90 -10.97 -6.00
CA ILE A 169 15.10 -12.15 -6.37
C ILE A 169 15.80 -13.43 -5.90
N GLN A 170 15.11 -14.21 -5.07
CA GLN A 170 15.56 -15.52 -4.58
C GLN A 170 14.59 -16.60 -5.03
N PHE A 171 15.02 -17.44 -5.98
CA PHE A 171 14.22 -18.57 -6.46
C PHE A 171 14.05 -19.64 -5.39
N THR A 172 12.83 -20.15 -5.25
CA THR A 172 12.47 -21.16 -4.25
C THR A 172 11.25 -21.96 -4.71
N ARG A 173 11.15 -23.21 -4.25
CA ARG A 173 9.98 -24.06 -4.53
C ARG A 173 8.75 -23.68 -3.71
N ASN A 174 8.93 -22.99 -2.57
CA ASN A 174 7.83 -22.56 -1.71
C ASN A 174 8.04 -21.08 -1.31
N PRO A 175 7.65 -20.14 -2.20
CA PRO A 175 7.89 -18.72 -1.98
C PRO A 175 7.06 -18.17 -0.81
N ILE A 176 5.84 -18.68 -0.59
CA ILE A 176 4.99 -18.25 0.54
C ILE A 176 5.68 -18.58 1.86
N LEU A 177 6.13 -19.82 2.06
CA LEU A 177 6.84 -20.21 3.28
C LEU A 177 8.09 -19.34 3.49
N ALA A 178 8.88 -19.13 2.42
CA ALA A 178 10.09 -18.31 2.49
C ALA A 178 9.79 -16.87 2.96
N VAL A 179 8.76 -16.23 2.39
CA VAL A 179 8.33 -14.88 2.78
C VAL A 179 7.88 -14.83 4.24
N LEU A 180 7.04 -15.77 4.67
CA LEU A 180 6.53 -15.81 6.04
C LEU A 180 7.66 -16.04 7.05
N GLU A 181 8.58 -16.96 6.77
CA GLU A 181 9.75 -17.21 7.61
C GLU A 181 10.68 -16.00 7.69
N HIS A 182 10.91 -15.32 6.55
CA HIS A 182 11.74 -14.13 6.50
C HIS A 182 11.14 -12.98 7.31
N GLY A 183 9.84 -12.71 7.13
CA GLY A 183 9.11 -11.72 7.91
C GLY A 183 9.13 -12.03 9.41
N ARG A 184 8.91 -13.29 9.80
CA ARG A 184 8.99 -13.71 11.22
C ARG A 184 10.38 -13.47 11.83
N ARG A 185 11.45 -13.71 11.06
CA ARG A 185 12.82 -13.58 11.54
C ARG A 185 13.26 -12.13 11.72
N LEU A 186 12.82 -11.24 10.83
CA LEU A 186 13.30 -9.86 10.77
C LEU A 186 12.36 -8.83 11.40
N ALA A 187 11.07 -9.14 11.52
CA ALA A 187 10.13 -8.19 12.11
C ALA A 187 10.30 -8.10 13.62
N PRO A 188 10.29 -6.88 14.18
CA PRO A 188 10.34 -6.71 15.62
C PRO A 188 9.09 -7.25 16.33
N PRO A 189 9.17 -7.52 17.64
CA PRO A 189 7.99 -7.80 18.46
C PRO A 189 6.95 -6.67 18.33
N LYS A 190 5.65 -7.01 18.44
CA LYS A 190 4.54 -6.05 18.31
C LYS A 190 4.47 -5.33 16.95
N SER A 191 5.03 -5.92 15.90
CA SER A 191 4.92 -5.40 14.53
C SER A 191 3.48 -5.41 14.02
N LEU A 192 3.17 -4.47 13.14
CA LEU A 192 1.98 -4.54 12.28
C LEU A 192 2.40 -5.10 10.92
N PHE A 193 1.84 -6.26 10.58
CA PHE A 193 1.97 -6.86 9.26
C PHE A 193 0.74 -6.54 8.42
N ASN A 194 0.96 -6.10 7.18
CA ASN A 194 -0.08 -6.10 6.16
C ASN A 194 0.25 -7.17 5.10
N LEU A 195 -0.77 -7.92 4.70
CA LEU A 195 -0.65 -8.98 3.70
C LEU A 195 -1.75 -8.87 2.68
N SER A 196 -1.40 -9.13 1.43
CA SER A 196 -2.35 -9.26 0.34
C SER A 196 -2.09 -10.51 -0.46
N TYR A 197 -3.13 -11.28 -0.76
CA TYR A 197 -3.01 -12.58 -1.43
C TYR A 197 -3.82 -12.64 -2.73
N ALA A 198 -3.19 -13.12 -3.81
CA ALA A 198 -3.81 -13.34 -5.11
C ALA A 198 -4.55 -14.68 -5.15
N GLY A 199 -5.72 -14.75 -4.52
CA GLY A 199 -6.55 -15.94 -4.50
C GLY A 199 -7.51 -15.98 -3.32
N ASP A 200 -8.04 -17.16 -3.03
CA ASP A 200 -8.95 -17.35 -1.91
C ASP A 200 -8.20 -17.25 -0.57
N LEU A 201 -8.61 -16.28 0.26
CA LEU A 201 -8.04 -16.05 1.58
C LEU A 201 -8.30 -17.22 2.53
N ALA A 202 -9.46 -17.86 2.44
CA ALA A 202 -9.79 -18.99 3.29
C ALA A 202 -8.82 -20.14 3.02
N SER A 203 -8.54 -20.43 1.75
CA SER A 203 -7.52 -21.40 1.34
C SER A 203 -6.15 -21.08 1.94
N LEU A 204 -5.65 -19.84 1.86
CA LEU A 204 -4.38 -19.46 2.50
C LEU A 204 -4.41 -19.69 4.02
N GLN A 205 -5.50 -19.31 4.68
CA GLN A 205 -5.66 -19.44 6.14
C GLN A 205 -5.70 -20.90 6.62
N THR A 206 -6.08 -21.86 5.77
CA THR A 206 -6.04 -23.29 6.13
C THR A 206 -4.64 -23.88 6.03
N GLN A 207 -3.71 -23.25 5.30
CA GLN A 207 -2.35 -23.76 5.14
C GLN A 207 -1.60 -23.80 6.47
N THR A 208 -0.95 -24.93 6.75
CA THR A 208 -0.21 -25.15 8.00
C THR A 208 0.87 -24.09 8.23
N ALA A 209 1.62 -23.72 7.18
CA ALA A 209 2.65 -22.70 7.25
C ALA A 209 2.10 -21.34 7.71
N PHE A 210 0.98 -20.90 7.10
CA PHE A 210 0.34 -19.64 7.47
C PHE A 210 -0.19 -19.66 8.91
N ARG A 211 -0.86 -20.75 9.32
CA ARG A 211 -1.39 -20.89 10.68
C ARG A 211 -0.30 -20.85 11.74
N GLN A 212 0.79 -21.59 11.52
CA GLN A 212 1.94 -21.59 12.43
C GLN A 212 2.60 -20.22 12.50
N TRP A 213 2.83 -19.57 11.34
CA TRP A 213 3.36 -18.21 11.29
C TRP A 213 2.47 -17.22 12.05
N HIS A 214 1.17 -17.21 11.77
CA HIS A 214 0.19 -16.31 12.38
C HIS A 214 0.11 -16.50 13.89
N GLN A 215 0.08 -17.75 14.38
CA GLN A 215 0.12 -18.03 15.82
C GLN A 215 1.41 -17.51 16.47
N ASN A 216 2.56 -17.67 15.79
CA ASN A 216 3.84 -17.22 16.31
C ASN A 216 3.92 -15.70 16.41
N ILE A 217 3.54 -14.95 15.38
CA ILE A 217 3.58 -13.48 15.44
C ILE A 217 2.58 -12.94 16.48
N ARG A 218 1.43 -13.60 16.68
CA ARG A 218 0.48 -13.22 17.74
C ARG A 218 1.06 -13.41 19.14
N ARG A 219 1.83 -14.48 19.37
CA ARG A 219 2.55 -14.68 20.65
C ARG A 219 3.58 -13.57 20.92
N GLN A 220 4.12 -12.96 19.87
CA GLN A 220 5.03 -11.80 19.96
C GLN A 220 4.29 -10.45 20.10
N GLY A 221 2.96 -10.48 20.24
CA GLY A 221 2.11 -9.27 20.33
C GLY A 221 1.90 -8.54 19.01
N SER A 222 2.35 -9.12 17.89
CA SER A 222 2.20 -8.53 16.56
C SER A 222 0.77 -8.67 16.03
N GLN A 223 0.39 -7.75 15.15
CA GLN A 223 -0.90 -7.73 14.47
C GLN A 223 -0.73 -8.08 12.99
N CYS A 224 -1.77 -8.65 12.40
CA CYS A 224 -1.76 -9.10 11.01
C CYS A 224 -3.07 -8.71 10.34
N TRP A 225 -2.97 -7.97 9.24
CA TRP A 225 -4.06 -7.78 8.31
C TRP A 225 -3.83 -8.57 7.05
N LEU A 226 -4.91 -9.16 6.57
CA LEU A 226 -4.94 -9.96 5.36
C LEU A 226 -6.07 -9.46 4.49
N SER A 227 -5.76 -9.11 3.24
CA SER A 227 -6.73 -8.77 2.21
C SER A 227 -6.50 -9.61 0.96
N ALA A 228 -7.49 -9.62 0.07
CA ALA A 228 -7.26 -10.04 -1.30
C ALA A 228 -6.44 -8.97 -2.04
N MET A 229 -5.67 -9.39 -3.04
CA MET A 229 -5.18 -8.46 -4.07
C MET A 229 -6.35 -8.01 -4.95
N ASP A 230 -6.24 -6.82 -5.54
CA ASP A 230 -7.16 -6.42 -6.61
C ASP A 230 -6.93 -7.27 -7.88
N ASP A 231 -7.87 -7.24 -8.82
CA ASP A 231 -7.85 -8.09 -10.01
C ASP A 231 -6.62 -7.85 -10.89
N ALA A 232 -6.24 -6.58 -11.10
CA ALA A 232 -5.07 -6.24 -11.91
C ALA A 232 -3.77 -6.71 -11.24
N SER A 233 -3.62 -6.43 -9.94
CA SER A 233 -2.50 -6.93 -9.15
C SER A 233 -2.42 -8.46 -9.13
N SER A 234 -3.57 -9.15 -9.08
CA SER A 234 -3.65 -10.61 -9.09
C SER A 234 -3.31 -11.20 -10.47
N GLU A 235 -3.72 -10.57 -11.56
CA GLU A 235 -3.36 -10.96 -12.93
C GLU A 235 -1.86 -10.82 -13.16
N GLU A 236 -1.29 -9.67 -12.77
CA GLU A 236 0.13 -9.36 -12.96
C GLU A 236 1.04 -10.25 -12.09
N SER A 237 0.68 -10.41 -10.82
CA SER A 237 1.45 -11.21 -9.86
C SER A 237 1.26 -12.71 -10.05
N GLY A 238 0.11 -13.12 -10.58
CA GLY A 238 -0.29 -14.51 -10.75
C GLY A 238 -0.96 -15.10 -9.51
N ARG A 239 -1.90 -16.03 -9.75
CA ARG A 239 -2.64 -16.74 -8.71
C ARG A 239 -1.70 -17.45 -7.74
N GLY A 240 -1.91 -17.25 -6.45
CA GLY A 240 -1.07 -17.78 -5.37
C GLY A 240 0.05 -16.83 -4.93
N ALA A 241 0.16 -15.64 -5.54
CA ALA A 241 1.09 -14.61 -5.07
C ALA A 241 0.69 -14.07 -3.68
N LEU A 242 1.69 -13.72 -2.88
CA LEU A 242 1.52 -13.10 -1.57
C LEU A 242 2.42 -11.88 -1.46
N SER A 243 1.86 -10.73 -1.08
CA SER A 243 2.62 -9.56 -0.67
C SER A 243 2.60 -9.48 0.85
N LEU A 244 3.74 -9.21 1.47
CA LEU A 244 3.90 -9.04 2.92
C LEU A 244 4.70 -7.77 3.18
N ALA A 245 4.20 -6.92 4.05
CA ALA A 245 4.91 -5.72 4.48
C ALA A 245 4.86 -5.52 6.00
N TRP A 246 5.89 -4.90 6.55
CA TRP A 246 5.97 -4.45 7.95
C TRP A 246 6.99 -3.31 8.09
N LEU A 247 7.03 -2.65 9.25
CA LEU A 247 8.03 -1.63 9.57
C LEU A 247 9.21 -2.24 10.32
N SER A 248 10.43 -1.83 9.97
CA SER A 248 11.61 -2.06 10.81
C SER A 248 11.51 -1.32 12.15
N GLU A 249 12.30 -1.76 13.13
CA GLU A 249 12.58 -0.92 14.30
C GLU A 249 13.18 0.42 13.81
N PRO A 250 12.89 1.54 14.49
CA PRO A 250 13.68 2.74 14.26
C PRO A 250 15.14 2.34 14.42
N ALA A 251 16.01 2.68 13.47
CA ALA A 251 17.44 2.51 13.68
C ALA A 251 17.77 3.20 15.01
N HIS A 252 18.17 2.41 16.01
CA HIS A 252 18.82 3.00 17.17
C HIS A 252 19.98 3.78 16.58
N HIS A 253 19.99 5.11 16.77
CA HIS A 253 21.13 5.91 16.42
C HIS A 253 22.34 5.24 17.08
N GLU A 254 23.18 4.55 16.29
CA GLU A 254 24.56 4.35 16.66
C GLU A 254 25.13 5.77 16.70
N THR A 255 25.09 6.36 17.88
CA THR A 255 25.87 7.57 18.17
C THR A 255 27.32 7.25 17.79
N PRO A 256 27.97 8.08 16.95
CA PRO A 256 29.40 7.95 16.71
C PRO A 256 30.20 8.08 18.01
#